data_AF-A0A7L1GQT8-F1
#
_entry.id   AF-A0A7L1GQT8-F1
#
_cell.length_a   1.000
_cell.length_b   1.000
_cell.length_c   1.000
_cell.angle_alpha   90.00
_cell.angle_beta   90.00
_cell.angle_gamma   90.00
#
_symmetry.space_group_name_H-M   'P 1'
#
loop_
_entity.id
_entity.type
_entity.pdbx_description
1 polymer ?
#
loop_
_entity_poly.entity_id
_entity_poly.type
_entity_poly.pdbx_seq_one_letter_code
_entity_poly.pdbx_strand_id
1 'polypeptide(L)' 'CTDDGSCPGATKCCPSKCGYTCQEPVLDFCYLPSVCGSCKALFRRFFFNASSQQCEEFIYGGCGGNPNNFETKGECSRAC' A
#
# COMPACT_ATOMS: atom_id res chain seq x y z
N CYS A 1 21.01 9.62 8.49
CA CYS A 1 20.68 8.95 9.78
C CYS A 1 21.40 7.62 9.83
N THR A 2 21.65 7.06 11.03
CA THR A 2 22.24 5.73 11.20
C THR A 2 21.23 4.69 11.68
N ASP A 3 20.16 5.16 12.32
CA ASP A 3 19.04 4.40 12.87
C ASP A 3 17.80 5.32 12.96
N ASP A 4 16.65 4.74 13.27
CA ASP A 4 15.38 5.47 13.42
C ASP A 4 15.40 6.49 14.57
N GLY A 5 16.18 6.26 15.62
CA GLY A 5 16.26 7.17 16.78
C GLY A 5 17.03 8.45 16.48
N SER A 6 17.84 8.44 15.43
CA SER A 6 18.60 9.57 14.92
C SER A 6 17.75 10.56 14.11
N CYS A 7 16.46 10.27 13.91
CA CYS A 7 15.55 11.07 13.11
C CYS A 7 14.56 11.88 13.98
N PRO A 8 14.31 13.16 13.65
CA PRO A 8 13.43 14.00 14.44
C PRO A 8 11.95 13.62 14.25
N GLY A 9 11.18 13.64 15.34
CA GLY A 9 9.74 13.44 15.33
C GLY A 9 9.33 12.00 14.96
N ALA A 10 8.44 11.87 13.98
CA ALA A 10 7.93 10.58 13.50
C ALA A 10 8.69 10.01 12.29
N THR A 11 9.74 10.70 11.83
CA THR A 11 10.53 10.28 10.67
C THR A 11 11.39 9.05 10.98
N LYS A 12 11.60 8.20 9.98
CA LYS A 12 12.32 6.93 10.06
C LYS A 12 13.52 6.95 9.14
N CYS A 13 14.52 6.14 9.45
CA CYS A 13 15.76 6.11 8.68
C CYS A 13 15.63 5.16 7.48
N CYS A 14 15.48 5.73 6.29
CA CYS A 14 15.22 4.97 5.07
C CYS A 14 16.42 4.99 4.11
N PRO A 15 16.70 3.87 3.42
CA PRO A 15 17.69 3.84 2.35
C PRO A 15 17.35 4.85 1.25
N SER A 16 18.33 5.64 0.83
CA SER A 16 18.25 6.58 -0.29
C SER A 16 19.19 6.14 -1.41
N LYS A 17 19.15 6.83 -2.56
CA LYS A 17 20.01 6.50 -3.72
C LYS A 17 21.50 6.37 -3.34
N CYS A 18 21.99 7.21 -2.44
CA CYS A 18 23.25 7.02 -1.74
C CYS A 18 23.07 7.33 -0.25
N GLY A 19 23.29 6.33 0.62
CA GLY A 19 23.19 6.49 2.07
C GLY A 19 21.77 6.40 2.63
N TYR A 20 21.54 7.05 3.77
CA TYR A 20 20.29 6.95 4.53
C TYR A 20 19.78 8.33 4.93
N THR A 21 18.50 8.59 4.65
CA THR A 21 17.82 9.85 4.97
C THR A 21 16.69 9.62 5.95
N CYS A 22 16.36 10.65 6.74
CA CYS A 22 15.14 10.64 7.53
C CYS A 22 13.97 10.97 6.63
N GLN A 23 13.00 10.06 6.54
CA GLN A 23 11.80 10.24 5.73
C GLN A 23 10.57 9.89 6.58
N GLU A 24 9.44 10.54 6.30
CA GLU A 24 8.19 10.10 6.92
C GLU A 24 7.90 8.65 6.50
N PRO A 25 7.61 7.75 7.47
CA PRO A 25 7.24 6.40 7.14
C PRO A 25 5.97 6.45 6.30
N VAL A 26 6.11 6.12 5.03
CA VAL A 26 4.95 5.91 4.17
C VAL A 26 4.37 4.59 4.61
N LEU A 27 3.15 4.60 5.17
CA LEU A 27 2.42 3.36 5.41
C LEU A 27 2.31 2.68 4.03
N ASP A 28 2.96 1.53 3.91
CA ASP A 28 2.98 0.81 2.66
C ASP A 28 1.54 0.45 2.30
N PHE A 29 1.06 1.03 1.20
CA PHE A 29 -0.33 0.94 0.80
C PHE A 29 -0.75 -0.51 0.55
N CYS A 30 0.20 -1.39 0.27
CA CYS A 30 -0.02 -2.82 0.12
C CYS A 30 -0.64 -3.47 1.37
N TYR A 31 -0.45 -2.87 2.55
CA TYR A 31 -1.00 -3.39 3.81
C TYR A 31 -2.31 -2.70 4.21
N LEU A 32 -2.86 -1.82 3.38
CA LEU A 32 -4.19 -1.25 3.61
C LEU A 32 -5.29 -2.30 3.34
N PRO A 33 -6.43 -2.26 4.04
CA PRO A 33 -7.54 -3.16 3.75
C PRO A 33 -8.15 -2.89 2.37
N SER A 34 -8.79 -3.88 1.76
CA SER A 34 -9.61 -3.63 0.57
C SER A 34 -10.83 -2.77 0.91
N VAL A 35 -11.16 -1.82 0.05
CA VAL A 35 -12.27 -0.87 0.27
C VAL A 35 -13.20 -0.87 -0.93
N CYS A 36 -14.42 -1.39 -0.73
CA CYS A 36 -15.48 -1.35 -1.74
C CYS A 36 -15.88 0.10 -2.07
N GLY A 37 -15.93 0.97 -1.07
CA GLY A 37 -16.33 2.37 -1.22
C GLY A 37 -17.85 2.56 -1.26
N SER A 38 -18.31 3.78 -1.55
CA SER A 38 -19.73 4.17 -1.40
C SER A 38 -20.56 4.03 -2.67
N CYS A 39 -19.91 3.94 -3.84
CA CYS A 39 -20.58 3.72 -5.11
C CYS A 39 -21.05 2.26 -5.26
N LYS A 40 -22.01 2.02 -6.16
CA LYS A 40 -22.69 0.72 -6.32
C LYS A 40 -22.36 -0.01 -7.64
N ALA A 41 -21.27 0.35 -8.30
CA ALA A 41 -20.78 -0.43 -9.44
C ALA A 41 -20.16 -1.76 -8.96
N LEU A 42 -19.97 -2.70 -9.88
CA LEU A 42 -19.41 -4.03 -9.57
C LEU A 42 -18.12 -4.24 -10.37
N PHE A 43 -17.05 -3.55 -9.98
CA PHE A 43 -15.74 -3.76 -10.60
C PHE A 43 -14.98 -4.86 -9.86
N ARG A 44 -14.57 -5.90 -10.59
CA ARG A 44 -13.61 -6.88 -10.06
C ARG A 44 -12.22 -6.24 -10.05
N ARG A 45 -11.61 -6.21 -8.87
CA ARG A 45 -10.28 -5.64 -8.61
C ARG A 45 -9.48 -6.58 -7.74
N PHE A 46 -8.18 -6.32 -7.66
CA PHE A 46 -7.25 -7.06 -6.83
C PHE A 46 -6.71 -6.17 -5.73
N PHE A 47 -6.48 -6.75 -4.56
CA PHE A 47 -5.77 -6.11 -3.45
C PHE A 47 -4.75 -7.08 -2.87
N PHE A 48 -3.69 -6.57 -2.27
CA PHE A 48 -2.74 -7.39 -1.54
C PHE A 48 -3.30 -7.71 -0.15
N ASN A 49 -3.50 -9.00 0.14
CA ASN A 49 -3.91 -9.48 1.44
C ASN A 49 -2.66 -9.83 2.26
N ALA A 50 -2.33 -8.99 3.25
CA ALA A 50 -1.17 -9.17 4.11
C ALA A 50 -1.22 -10.45 4.96
N SER A 51 -2.41 -10.99 5.25
CA SER A 51 -2.56 -12.22 6.03
C SER A 51 -2.23 -13.47 5.22
N SER A 52 -2.64 -13.52 3.95
CA SER A 52 -2.31 -14.63 3.04
C SER A 52 -1.02 -14.40 2.25
N GLN A 53 -0.50 -13.17 2.26
CA GLN A 53 0.60 -12.69 1.41
C GLN A 53 0.32 -12.90 -0.09
N GLN A 54 -0.94 -12.74 -0.50
CA GLN A 54 -1.37 -12.94 -1.87
C GLN A 54 -2.25 -11.80 -2.39
N CYS A 55 -2.21 -11.60 -3.69
CA CYS A 55 -3.15 -10.73 -4.39
C CYS A 55 -4.47 -11.45 -4.61
N GLU A 56 -5.51 -10.99 -3.92
CA GLU A 56 -6.85 -11.57 -3.88
C GLU A 56 -7.86 -10.66 -4.57
N GLU A 57 -8.93 -11.25 -5.11
CA GLU A 57 -10.01 -10.51 -5.76
C GLU A 57 -10.97 -9.92 -4.74
N PHE A 58 -11.44 -8.70 -5.03
CA PHE A 58 -12.54 -8.06 -4.32
C PHE A 58 -13.42 -7.24 -5.26
N ILE A 59 -14.59 -6.83 -4.76
CA ILE A 59 -15.50 -5.96 -5.50
C ILE A 59 -15.27 -4.51 -5.08
N TYR A 60 -14.99 -3.67 -6.07
CA TYR A 60 -14.90 -2.22 -5.93
C TYR A 60 -16.16 -1.55 -6.48
N GLY A 61 -16.75 -0.70 -5.64
CA GLY A 61 -17.96 0.07 -5.91
C GLY A 61 -17.80 1.16 -6.96
N GLY A 62 -16.56 1.52 -7.33
CA GLY A 62 -16.24 2.52 -8.35
C GLY A 62 -15.83 3.89 -7.82
N CYS A 63 -16.01 4.17 -6.53
CA CYS A 63 -15.51 5.40 -5.89
C CYS A 63 -15.21 5.16 -4.40
N GLY A 64 -14.34 5.99 -3.80
CA GLY A 64 -14.07 5.96 -2.36
C GLY A 64 -13.20 4.79 -1.89
N GLY A 65 -12.36 4.23 -2.77
CA GLY A 65 -11.36 3.20 -2.43
C GLY A 65 -10.06 3.80 -1.88
N ASN A 66 -9.04 2.95 -1.73
CA ASN A 66 -7.67 3.33 -1.38
C ASN A 66 -6.67 2.80 -2.43
N PRO A 67 -5.36 3.08 -2.32
CA PRO A 67 -4.37 2.64 -3.31
C PRO A 67 -4.13 1.11 -3.36
N ASN A 68 -4.62 0.32 -2.40
CA ASN A 68 -4.58 -1.15 -2.48
C ASN A 68 -5.71 -1.68 -3.37
N ASN A 69 -5.71 -1.26 -4.63
CA ASN A 69 -6.76 -1.55 -5.59
C ASN A 69 -6.15 -1.57 -7.00
N PHE A 70 -6.06 -2.76 -7.59
CA PHE A 70 -5.41 -3.01 -8.87
C PHE A 70 -6.39 -3.64 -9.85
N GLU A 71 -6.21 -3.40 -11.15
CA GLU A 71 -7.08 -3.97 -12.18
C GLU A 71 -6.76 -5.43 -12.44
N THR A 72 -5.48 -5.82 -12.28
CA THR A 72 -5.02 -7.18 -12.53
C THR A 72 -4.18 -7.73 -11.37
N LYS A 73 -4.18 -9.06 -11.22
CA LYS A 73 -3.31 -9.75 -10.26
C LYS A 73 -1.83 -9.43 -10.47
N GLY A 74 -1.39 -9.34 -11.73
CA GLY A 74 0.00 -9.07 -12.08
C GLY A 74 0.46 -7.64 -11.78
N GLU A 75 -0.46 -6.67 -11.75
CA GLU A 75 -0.15 -5.32 -11.24
C GLU A 75 0.02 -5.35 -9.73
N CYS A 76 -0.91 -5.97 -9.01
CA CYS A 76 -0.83 -6.13 -7.57
C CYS A 76 0.50 -6.79 -7.15
N SER A 77 0.86 -7.93 -7.77
CA SER A 77 2.11 -8.64 -7.42
C SER A 77 3.38 -7.92 -7.83
N ARG A 78 3.33 -6.97 -8.76
CA ARG A 78 4.49 -6.11 -9.09
C ARG A 78 4.60 -4.91 -8.16
N ALA A 79 3.49 -4.47 -7.58
CA ALA A 79 3.43 -3.32 -6.71
C ALA A 79 3.76 -3.64 -5.24
N CYS A 80 3.49 -4.86 -4.77
CA CYS A 80 3.44 -5.19 -3.33
C CYS A 80 4.38 -6.32 -2.83
#